data_AF-A0A7C8ZQL5-F1
#
_entry.id   AF-A0A7C8ZQL5-F1
#
_cell.length_a   1.000
_cell.length_b   1.000
_cell.length_c   1.000
_cell.angle_alpha   90.00
_cell.angle_beta   90.00
_cell.angle_gamma   90.00
#
_symmetry.space_group_name_H-M   'P 1'
#
loop_
_entity.id
_entity.type
_entity.pdbx_description
1 polymer ?
#
loop_
_entity_poly.entity_id
_entity_poly.type
_entity_poly.pdbx_seq_one_letter_code
_entity_poly.pdbx_strand_id
1 'polypeptide(L)'
;GGQAKTVNVDGLDLDLGFMVFNRVTFPHMTELFDSLGIDMEASDLSFSVSLDGGLGYEWGNRNGLRSLLAQKNNLVKPNFWKMLRELKKFKDDATMYLEEHENN
;
A
#
# COMPACT_ATOMS: atom_id res chain seq x y z
N GLY A 1 17.67 1.59 15.56
CA GLY A 1 17.54 0.90 16.86
C GLY A 1 16.11 0.44 17.04
N GLY A 2 15.88 -0.86 17.22
CA GLY A 2 14.54 -1.49 17.15
C GLY A 2 14.22 -1.99 15.73
N GLN A 3 12.98 -1.79 15.27
CA GLN A 3 12.55 -2.13 13.89
C GLN A 3 13.23 -1.27 12.81
N ALA A 4 13.82 -0.13 13.15
CA ALA A 4 14.71 0.61 12.24
C ALA A 4 16.10 -0.05 12.22
N LYS A 5 16.31 -0.94 11.24
CA LYS A 5 17.54 -1.72 11.02
C LYS A 5 18.03 -1.52 9.59
N THR A 6 19.25 -1.02 9.47
CA THR A 6 19.99 -0.90 8.21
C THR A 6 21.11 -1.94 8.19
N VAL A 7 21.31 -2.62 7.07
CA VAL A 7 22.41 -3.57 6.86
C VAL A 7 23.23 -3.15 5.65
N ASN A 8 24.55 -3.28 5.72
CA ASN A 8 25.41 -3.05 4.58
C ASN A 8 25.57 -4.34 3.77
N VAL A 9 25.23 -4.31 2.49
CA VAL A 9 25.40 -5.41 1.54
C VAL A 9 26.19 -4.87 0.35
N ASP A 10 27.39 -5.40 0.14
CA ASP A 10 28.29 -5.01 -0.97
C ASP A 10 28.53 -3.49 -1.09
N GLY A 11 28.58 -2.79 0.05
CA GLY A 11 28.78 -1.34 0.10
C GLY A 11 27.51 -0.50 0.00
N LEU A 12 26.33 -1.13 -0.14
CA LEU A 12 25.04 -0.47 -0.13
C LEU A 12 24.34 -0.63 1.21
N ASP A 13 23.86 0.46 1.79
CA ASP A 13 23.06 0.43 3.01
C ASP A 13 21.58 0.15 2.66
N LEU A 14 21.05 -0.95 3.20
CA LEU A 14 19.70 -1.45 2.97
C LEU A 14 18.90 -1.42 4.26
N ASP A 15 17.78 -0.70 4.25
CA ASP A 15 16.82 -0.72 5.36
C ASP A 15 15.93 -1.96 5.28
N LEU A 16 15.84 -2.71 6.39
CA LEU A 16 15.11 -3.99 6.47
C LEU A 16 13.89 -3.94 7.38
N GLY A 17 13.55 -2.79 7.96
CA GLY A 17 12.36 -2.69 8.80
C GLY A 17 11.59 -1.41 8.56
N PHE A 18 12.05 -0.28 9.10
CA PHE A 18 11.42 1.00 8.82
C PHE A 18 11.89 1.56 7.47
N MET A 19 11.16 1.25 6.40
CA MET A 19 11.52 1.65 5.03
C MET A 19 10.65 2.78 4.48
N VAL A 20 9.41 2.90 4.96
CA VAL A 20 8.42 3.84 4.43
C VAL A 20 7.58 4.45 5.53
N PHE A 21 7.17 5.69 5.31
CA PHE A 21 6.25 6.41 6.17
C PHE A 21 5.39 7.35 5.33
N ASN A 22 4.34 7.90 5.95
CA ASN A 22 3.51 8.91 5.32
C ASN A 22 3.07 9.95 6.35
N ARG A 23 2.78 11.17 5.87
CA ARG A 23 2.40 12.32 6.71
C ARG A 23 1.09 12.10 7.48
N VAL A 24 0.20 11.22 7.01
CA VAL A 24 -1.10 10.94 7.64
C VAL A 24 -0.94 10.02 8.84
N THR A 25 -0.19 8.92 8.71
CA THR A 25 0.01 7.92 9.77
C THR A 25 1.11 8.32 10.74
N PHE A 26 2.08 9.15 10.32
CA PHE A 26 3.23 9.56 11.11
C PHE A 26 3.46 11.09 11.11
N PRO A 27 2.47 11.90 11.52
CA PRO A 27 2.58 13.36 11.46
C PRO A 27 3.76 13.89 12.30
N HIS A 28 3.86 13.47 13.57
CA HIS A 28 4.91 13.96 14.48
C HIS A 28 6.33 13.56 14.06
N MET A 29 6.51 12.36 13.53
CA MET A 29 7.82 11.91 13.03
C MET A 29 8.19 12.68 11.77
N THR A 30 7.22 12.96 10.90
CA THR A 30 7.47 13.75 9.70
C THR A 30 7.83 15.19 10.06
N GLU A 31 7.15 15.80 11.04
CA GLU A 31 7.50 17.12 11.58
C GLU A 31 8.91 17.15 12.19
N LEU A 32 9.29 16.08 12.90
CA LEU A 32 10.65 15.94 13.41
C LEU A 32 11.68 15.94 12.28
N PHE A 33 11.46 15.16 11.22
CA PHE A 33 12.34 15.12 10.05
C PHE A 33 12.42 16.47 9.34
N ASP A 34 11.27 17.14 9.15
CA ASP A 34 11.21 18.50 8.61
C ASP A 34 12.04 19.48 9.48
N SER A 35 11.92 19.41 10.81
CA SER A 35 12.66 20.30 11.74
C SER A 35 14.17 20.06 11.77
N LEU A 36 14.59 18.82 11.51
CA LEU A 36 16.01 18.43 11.43
C LEU A 36 16.60 18.69 10.03
N GLY A 37 15.79 19.11 9.07
CA GLY A 37 16.21 19.33 7.69
C GLY A 37 16.60 18.03 6.97
N ILE A 38 15.97 16.90 7.32
CA ILE A 38 16.21 15.62 6.67
C ILE A 38 15.43 15.57 5.36
N ASP A 39 16.14 15.34 4.26
CA ASP A 39 15.52 15.16 2.95
C ASP A 39 14.68 13.88 2.90
N MET A 40 13.50 13.97 2.29
CA MET A 40 12.56 12.86 2.15
C MET A 40 12.29 12.58 0.67
N GLU A 41 12.37 11.31 0.28
CA GLU A 41 12.11 10.87 -1.09
C GLU A 41 10.72 10.25 -1.22
N ALA A 42 10.02 10.57 -2.32
CA ALA A 42 8.73 9.98 -2.61
C ALA A 42 8.90 8.52 -3.07
N SER A 43 8.26 7.59 -2.37
CA SER A 43 8.27 6.16 -2.70
C SER A 43 6.92 5.70 -3.25
N ASP A 44 6.95 4.92 -4.33
CA ASP A 44 5.77 4.30 -4.94
C ASP A 44 5.43 2.99 -4.22
N LEU A 45 4.47 3.06 -3.29
CA LEU A 45 3.93 1.92 -2.53
C LEU A 45 2.92 1.11 -3.35
N SER A 46 3.34 0.70 -4.53
CA SER A 46 2.57 -0.21 -5.36
C SER A 46 2.56 -1.64 -4.80
N PHE A 47 1.46 -2.35 -5.01
CA PHE A 47 1.33 -3.77 -4.66
C PHE A 47 0.71 -4.54 -5.83
N SER A 48 0.97 -5.85 -5.85
CA SER A 48 0.40 -6.79 -6.79
C SER A 48 0.07 -8.10 -6.11
N VAL A 49 -0.97 -8.76 -6.61
CA VAL A 49 -1.40 -10.09 -6.20
C VAL A 49 -1.22 -11.01 -7.40
N SER A 50 -0.56 -12.15 -7.18
CA SER A 50 -0.50 -13.25 -8.14
C SER A 50 -0.83 -14.53 -7.38
N LEU A 51 -1.95 -15.16 -7.74
CA LEU A 51 -2.41 -16.43 -7.15
C LEU A 51 -2.09 -17.59 -8.09
N ASP A 52 -1.77 -18.74 -7.51
CA ASP A 52 -1.47 -19.98 -8.22
C ASP A 52 -0.40 -19.80 -9.32
N GLY A 53 0.63 -18.99 -9.04
CA GLY A 53 1.70 -18.70 -10.01
C GLY A 53 1.22 -17.98 -11.28
N GLY A 54 0.15 -17.19 -11.19
CA GLY A 54 -0.44 -16.45 -12.32
C GLY A 54 -1.56 -17.20 -13.05
N LEU A 55 -1.84 -18.45 -12.68
CA LEU A 55 -2.97 -19.22 -13.23
C LEU A 55 -4.32 -18.79 -12.62
N GLY A 56 -4.29 -18.26 -11.40
CA GLY A 56 -5.46 -17.80 -10.66
C GLY A 56 -5.89 -16.37 -11.02
N TYR A 57 -5.76 -15.45 -10.06
CA TYR A 57 -5.94 -14.02 -10.26
C TYR A 57 -4.60 -13.31 -10.22
N GLU A 58 -4.34 -12.52 -11.26
CA GLU A 58 -3.23 -11.58 -11.28
C GLU A 58 -3.70 -10.15 -11.53
N TRP A 59 -3.37 -9.25 -10.60
CA TRP A 59 -3.71 -7.82 -10.67
C TRP A 59 -2.83 -6.98 -9.73
N GLY A 60 -2.75 -5.68 -9.96
CA GLY A 60 -2.04 -4.73 -9.10
C GLY A 60 -2.52 -3.29 -9.27
N ASN A 61 -1.94 -2.36 -8.51
CA ASN A 61 -2.39 -0.96 -8.48
C ASN A 61 -1.50 0.03 -9.26
N ARG A 62 -0.27 -0.35 -9.60
CA ARG A 62 0.80 0.56 -10.09
C ARG A 62 0.45 1.39 -11.35
N ASN A 63 -0.52 0.98 -12.15
CA ASN A 63 -0.94 1.70 -13.37
C ASN A 63 -2.46 1.66 -13.60
N GLY A 64 -3.24 1.72 -12.51
CA GLY A 64 -4.70 1.71 -12.57
C GLY A 64 -5.24 0.48 -13.30
N LEU A 65 -6.12 0.68 -14.28
CA LEU A 65 -6.79 -0.41 -15.01
C LEU A 65 -5.83 -1.36 -15.74
N ARG A 66 -4.67 -0.88 -16.20
CA ARG A 66 -3.69 -1.75 -16.89
C ARG A 66 -3.11 -2.79 -15.95
N SER A 67 -2.77 -2.38 -14.73
CA SER A 67 -2.29 -3.29 -13.68
C SER A 67 -3.42 -4.11 -13.09
N LEU A 68 -4.62 -3.53 -12.97
CA LEU A 68 -5.80 -4.24 -12.47
C LEU A 68 -6.21 -5.40 -13.40
N LEU A 69 -6.02 -5.21 -14.70
CA LEU A 69 -6.34 -6.18 -15.75
C LEU A 69 -5.08 -6.78 -16.39
N ALA A 70 -3.99 -6.89 -15.61
CA ALA A 70 -2.76 -7.55 -16.04
C ALA A 70 -3.08 -8.90 -16.71
N GLN A 71 -4.02 -9.64 -16.12
CA GLN A 71 -4.66 -10.80 -16.74
C GLN A 71 -6.01 -10.41 -17.36
N LYS A 72 -6.06 -10.31 -18.70
CA LYS A 72 -7.29 -9.92 -19.45
C LYS A 72 -8.51 -10.81 -19.16
N ASN A 73 -8.29 -12.09 -18.83
CA ASN A 73 -9.36 -13.02 -18.46
C ASN A 73 -10.13 -12.58 -17.20
N ASN A 74 -9.56 -11.70 -16.36
CA ASN A 74 -10.26 -11.16 -15.21
C ASN A 74 -11.46 -10.27 -15.60
N LEU A 75 -11.45 -9.68 -16.81
CA LEU A 75 -12.58 -8.90 -17.33
C LEU A 75 -13.86 -9.72 -17.43
N VAL A 76 -13.75 -11.01 -17.77
CA VAL A 76 -14.92 -11.89 -17.98
C VAL A 76 -15.28 -12.70 -16.74
N LYS A 77 -14.53 -12.58 -15.63
CA LYS A 77 -14.79 -13.32 -14.39
C LYS A 77 -15.71 -12.50 -13.47
N PRO A 78 -16.97 -12.88 -13.25
CA PRO A 78 -17.89 -12.12 -12.38
C PRO A 78 -17.39 -12.01 -10.93
N ASN A 79 -16.70 -13.05 -10.44
CA ASN A 79 -16.13 -13.08 -9.10
C ASN A 79 -15.04 -12.03 -8.89
N PHE A 80 -14.29 -11.67 -9.95
CA PHE A 80 -13.29 -10.61 -9.88
C PHE A 80 -13.94 -9.26 -9.63
N TRP A 81 -14.97 -8.93 -10.40
CA TRP A 81 -15.74 -7.69 -10.21
C TRP A 81 -16.48 -7.65 -8.87
N LYS A 82 -16.99 -8.80 -8.41
CA LYS A 82 -17.56 -8.91 -7.07
C LYS A 82 -16.53 -8.56 -5.99
N MET A 83 -15.32 -9.11 -6.08
CA MET A 83 -14.22 -8.80 -5.15
C MET A 83 -13.85 -7.30 -5.15
N LEU A 84 -13.76 -6.66 -6.32
CA LEU A 84 -13.53 -5.21 -6.41
C LEU A 84 -14.65 -4.39 -5.78
N ARG A 85 -15.90 -4.81 -5.95
CA ARG A 85 -17.06 -4.17 -5.32
C ARG A 85 -17.04 -4.33 -3.79
N GLU A 86 -16.72 -5.53 -3.29
CA GLU A 86 -16.59 -5.77 -1.86
C GLU A 86 -15.46 -4.94 -1.24
N LEU A 87 -14.33 -4.77 -1.95
CA LEU A 87 -13.24 -3.91 -1.48
C LEU A 87 -13.68 -2.45 -1.33
N LYS A 88 -14.42 -1.93 -2.33
CA LYS A 88 -14.97 -0.57 -2.25
C LYS A 88 -15.97 -0.46 -1.10
N LYS A 89 -16.90 -1.41 -0.99
CA LYS A 89 -17.90 -1.45 0.06
C LYS A 89 -17.26 -1.47 1.45
N PHE A 90 -16.26 -2.33 1.67
CA PHE A 90 -15.53 -2.40 2.93
C PHE A 90 -14.91 -1.05 3.30
N LYS A 91 -14.30 -0.35 2.33
CA LYS A 91 -13.73 0.98 2.57
C LYS A 91 -14.80 1.97 3.02
N ASP A 92 -15.93 2.01 2.30
CA ASP A 92 -17.02 2.94 2.60
C ASP A 92 -17.65 2.63 3.98
N ASP A 93 -17.91 1.35 4.28
CA ASP A 93 -18.44 0.88 5.57
C ASP A 93 -17.47 1.20 6.73
N ALA A 94 -16.16 1.01 6.52
CA ALA A 94 -15.14 1.30 7.52
C ALA A 94 -15.03 2.81 7.82
N THR A 95 -15.12 3.66 6.79
CA THR A 95 -15.14 5.12 6.98
C THR A 95 -16.38 5.56 7.76
N MET A 96 -17.56 5.06 7.39
CA MET A 96 -18.80 5.36 8.11
C MET A 96 -18.73 4.93 9.58
N TYR A 97 -18.20 3.74 9.86
CA TYR A 97 -18.01 3.24 11.23
C TYR A 97 -17.10 4.16 12.07
N LEU A 98 -16.02 4.68 11.48
CA LEU A 98 -15.13 5.63 12.15
C LEU A 98 -15.84 6.96 12.42
N GLU A 99 -16.58 7.49 11.45
CA GLU A 99 -17.34 8.74 11.61
C GLU A 99 -18.42 8.64 12.70
N GLU A 100 -19.13 7.51 12.80
CA GLU A 100 -20.12 7.30 13.87
C GLU A 100 -19.47 7.21 15.27
N HIS A 101 -18.25 6.67 15.36
CA HIS A 101 -17.54 6.54 16.62
C HIS A 101 -16.77 7.79 17.06
N GLU A 102 -16.36 8.66 16.13
CA GLU A 102 -15.74 9.95 16.46
C GLU A 102 -16.77 11.03 16.86
N ASN A 103 -18.03 10.88 16.43
CA ASN A 103 -19.12 11.81 16.73
C ASN A 103 -19.94 11.48 18.01
N ASN A 104 -19.57 10.41 18.73
CA ASN A 104 -20.16 10.01 20.01
C ASN A 104 -19.17 10.25 21.16
#